data_AF-A0A2V6T9Q6-F1
#
_entry.id   AF-A0A2V6T9Q6-F1
#
_cell.length_a   1.000
_cell.length_b   1.000
_cell.length_c   1.000
_cell.angle_alpha   90.00
_cell.angle_beta   90.00
_cell.angle_gamma   90.00
#
_symmetry.space_group_name_H-M   'P 1'
#
loop_
_entity.id
_entity.type
_entity.pdbx_description
1 polymer ?
#
loop_
_entity_poly.entity_id
_entity_poly.type
_entity_poly.pdbx_seq_one_letter_code
_entity_poly.pdbx_strand_id
1 'polypeptide(L)'
;ENVRQALDYVVRGEVDAGFVYTTDAATRPTNVREAFRPAEDTYRPVVYPAAVMATSKQRSLAQSYIDLLLSREGQAVLARLGFQPPPLGAR
;
A
#
# COMPACT_ATOMS: atom_id res chain seq x y z
N GLU A 1 2.69 11.34 13.99
CA GLU A 1 3.38 11.68 12.72
C GLU A 1 2.97 10.66 11.66
N ASN A 2 2.82 11.07 10.39
CA ASN A 2 2.31 10.21 9.31
C ASN A 2 3.30 10.22 8.14
N VAL A 3 3.48 9.07 7.48
CA VAL A 3 4.38 8.91 6.32
C VAL A 3 4.11 9.93 5.21
N ARG A 4 2.86 10.37 5.05
CA ARG A 4 2.51 11.45 4.11
C ARG A 4 3.13 12.81 4.44
N GLN A 5 3.34 13.11 5.71
CA GLN A 5 3.98 14.35 6.16
C GLN A 5 5.47 14.37 5.76
N ALA A 6 6.16 13.23 5.88
CA ALA A 6 7.54 13.12 5.42
C ALA A 6 7.64 13.34 3.89
N LEU A 7 6.68 12.82 3.12
CA LEU A 7 6.59 13.08 1.68
C LEU A 7 6.39 14.57 1.37
N ASP A 8 5.57 15.28 2.14
CA ASP A 8 5.33 16.71 1.95
C ASP A 8 6.62 17.54 2.13
N TYR A 9 7.46 17.20 3.12
CA TYR A 9 8.74 17.88 3.34
C TYR A 9 9.72 17.68 2.19
N VAL A 10 9.80 16.46 1.63
CA VAL A 10 10.62 16.17 0.45
C VAL A 10 10.11 16.97 -0.76
N VAL A 11 8.79 16.99 -1.00
CA VAL A 11 8.19 17.73 -2.13
C VAL A 11 8.46 19.23 -2.05
N ARG A 12 8.51 19.80 -0.83
CA ARG A 12 8.80 21.22 -0.61
C ARG A 12 10.29 21.55 -0.63
N GLY A 13 11.16 20.54 -0.70
CA GLY A 13 12.62 20.71 -0.62
C GLY A 13 13.10 21.13 0.78
N GLU A 14 12.31 20.87 1.82
CA GLU A 14 12.70 21.13 3.22
C GLU A 14 13.72 20.09 3.72
N VAL A 15 13.75 18.90 3.10
CA VAL A 15 14.71 17.82 3.34
C VAL A 15 15.11 17.17 2.02
N ASP A 16 16.31 16.58 1.99
CA ASP A 16 16.84 15.93 0.77
C ASP A 16 16.16 14.59 0.43
N ALA A 17 15.74 13.84 1.45
CA ALA A 17 15.13 12.52 1.31
C ALA A 17 14.27 12.13 2.52
N GLY A 18 13.33 11.20 2.31
CA GLY A 18 12.50 10.62 3.36
C GLY A 18 12.07 9.20 3.01
N PHE A 19 11.97 8.33 4.03
CA PHE A 19 11.42 6.99 3.85
C PHE A 19 9.89 7.05 3.79
N VAL A 20 9.33 6.59 2.67
CA VAL A 20 7.90 6.58 2.40
C VAL A 20 7.46 5.25 1.81
N TYR A 21 6.17 4.94 1.86
CA TYR A 21 5.63 3.80 1.13
C TYR A 21 5.59 4.10 -0.38
N THR A 22 5.82 3.07 -1.20
CA THR A 22 5.75 3.18 -2.68
C THR A 22 4.40 3.73 -3.14
N THR A 23 3.33 3.36 -2.46
CA THR A 23 1.96 3.84 -2.74
C THR A 23 1.83 5.35 -2.52
N ASP A 24 2.47 5.91 -1.48
CA ASP A 24 2.46 7.36 -1.23
C ASP A 24 3.28 8.10 -2.31
N ALA A 25 4.47 7.59 -2.66
CA ALA A 25 5.27 8.17 -3.74
C ALA A 25 4.54 8.15 -5.09
N ALA A 26 3.78 7.08 -5.37
CA ALA A 26 2.98 6.94 -6.59
C ALA A 26 1.87 7.98 -6.74
N THR A 27 1.46 8.66 -5.65
CA THR A 27 0.48 9.76 -5.71
C THR A 27 1.09 11.09 -6.18
N ARG A 28 2.43 11.23 -6.17
CA ARG A 28 3.16 12.45 -6.55
C ARG A 28 4.32 12.17 -7.52
N PRO A 29 4.07 11.47 -8.63
CA PRO A 29 5.13 10.93 -9.51
C PRO A 29 5.96 12.03 -10.21
N THR A 30 5.43 13.25 -10.31
CA THR A 30 6.12 14.40 -10.92
C THR A 30 7.03 15.16 -9.96
N ASN A 31 6.89 14.94 -8.64
CA ASN A 31 7.53 15.77 -7.62
C ASN A 31 8.62 15.04 -6.84
N VAL A 32 8.58 13.71 -6.82
CA VAL A 32 9.59 12.90 -6.12
C VAL A 32 10.07 11.77 -7.03
N ARG A 33 11.29 11.28 -6.75
CA ARG A 33 11.86 10.09 -7.38
C ARG A 33 12.34 9.13 -6.31
N GLU A 34 12.29 7.84 -6.60
CA GLU A 34 12.88 6.83 -5.73
C GLU A 34 14.41 6.90 -5.82
N ALA A 35 15.06 7.26 -4.71
CA ALA A 35 16.52 7.31 -4.62
C ALA A 35 17.13 6.01 -4.09
N PHE A 36 16.36 5.24 -3.31
CA PHE A 36 16.81 4.03 -2.64
C PHE A 36 15.63 3.12 -2.29
N ARG A 37 15.81 1.81 -2.48
CA ARG A 37 14.91 0.75 -1.98
C ARG A 37 15.69 -0.15 -1.01
N PRO A 38 15.27 -0.30 0.25
CA PRO A 38 15.84 -1.30 1.15
C PRO A 38 15.68 -2.70 0.56
N ALA A 39 16.66 -3.57 0.77
CA ALA A 39 16.54 -4.97 0.36
C ALA A 39 15.42 -5.66 1.17
N GLU A 40 14.64 -6.54 0.53
CA GLU A 40 13.43 -7.13 1.14
C GLU A 40 13.73 -7.98 2.39
N ASP A 41 14.96 -8.48 2.53
CA ASP A 41 15.43 -9.27 3.66
C ASP A 41 15.85 -8.42 4.88
N THR A 42 15.92 -7.10 4.74
CA THR A 42 16.31 -6.20 5.84
C THR A 42 15.15 -5.79 6.73
N TYR A 43 13.92 -6.17 6.40
CA TYR A 43 12.72 -5.84 7.18
C TYR A 43 11.65 -6.96 7.08
N ARG A 44 10.74 -6.99 8.04
CA ARG A 44 9.58 -7.91 7.97
C ARG A 44 8.62 -7.44 6.88
N PRO A 45 8.01 -8.35 6.11
CA PRO A 45 7.05 -7.97 5.08
C PRO A 45 5.95 -7.05 5.61
N VAL A 46 5.66 -5.99 4.85
CA VAL A 46 4.57 -5.07 5.15
C VAL A 46 3.27 -5.66 4.58
N VAL A 47 2.44 -6.25 5.45
CA VAL A 47 1.21 -6.96 5.05
C VAL A 47 -0.02 -6.14 5.42
N TYR A 48 -0.97 -6.05 4.48
CA TYR A 48 -2.26 -5.36 4.65
C TYR A 48 -3.41 -6.38 4.70
N PRO A 49 -3.75 -6.95 5.87
CA PRO A 49 -4.85 -7.89 5.99
C PRO A 49 -6.21 -7.20 5.86
N ALA A 50 -7.17 -7.89 5.25
CA ALA A 50 -8.58 -7.51 5.22
C ALA A 50 -9.43 -8.62 5.82
N ALA A 51 -10.43 -8.28 6.63
CA ALA A 51 -11.31 -9.26 7.25
C ALA A 51 -12.73 -8.70 7.41
N VAL A 52 -13.73 -9.58 7.32
CA VAL A 52 -15.12 -9.22 7.65
C VAL A 52 -15.28 -9.18 9.16
N MET A 53 -15.74 -8.05 9.70
CA MET A 53 -16.02 -7.94 11.14
C MET A 53 -17.14 -8.90 11.56
N ALA A 54 -16.94 -9.60 12.68
CA ALA A 54 -17.93 -10.52 13.23
C ALA A 54 -19.29 -9.85 13.50
N THR A 55 -19.30 -8.55 13.84
CA THR A 55 -20.52 -7.77 14.12
C THR A 55 -21.13 -7.12 12.89
N SER A 56 -20.58 -7.33 11.69
CA SER A 56 -21.08 -6.68 10.47
C SER A 56 -22.54 -7.05 10.20
N LYS A 57 -23.38 -6.04 9.95
CA LYS A 57 -24.77 -6.21 9.50
C LYS A 57 -24.85 -6.52 8.00
N GLN A 58 -23.74 -6.38 7.27
CA GLN A 58 -23.64 -6.55 5.82
C GLN A 58 -22.51 -7.53 5.49
N ARG A 59 -22.54 -8.74 6.07
CA ARG A 59 -21.47 -9.73 5.91
C ARG A 59 -21.25 -10.15 4.46
N SER A 60 -22.34 -10.35 3.70
CA SER A 60 -22.25 -10.74 2.28
C SER A 60 -21.54 -9.67 1.45
N LEU A 61 -21.97 -8.41 1.57
CA LEU A 61 -21.34 -7.30 0.87
C LEU A 61 -19.87 -7.11 1.26
N ALA A 62 -19.55 -7.23 2.55
CA ALA A 62 -18.18 -7.15 3.03
C ALA A 62 -17.30 -8.27 2.45
N GLN A 63 -17.83 -9.50 2.36
CA GLN A 63 -17.13 -10.61 1.71
C GLN A 63 -16.94 -10.34 0.22
N SER A 64 -17.97 -9.89 -0.50
CA SER A 64 -17.86 -9.56 -1.92
C SER A 64 -16.82 -8.46 -2.20
N TYR A 65 -16.64 -7.52 -1.27
CA TYR A 65 -15.57 -6.53 -1.38
C TYR A 65 -14.17 -7.14 -1.22
N ILE A 66 -13.98 -8.05 -0.26
CA ILE A 66 -12.73 -8.80 -0.13
C ILE A 66 -12.47 -9.65 -1.36
N ASP A 67 -13.49 -10.33 -1.88
CA ASP A 67 -13.39 -11.14 -3.09
C ASP A 67 -13.00 -10.28 -4.31
N LEU A 68 -13.54 -9.06 -4.40
CA LEU A 68 -13.14 -8.08 -5.42
C LEU A 68 -11.66 -7.69 -5.29
N LEU A 69 -11.18 -7.40 -4.07
CA LEU A 69 -9.78 -7.08 -3.83
C LEU A 69 -8.84 -8.23 -4.23
N LEU A 70 -9.25 -9.47 -3.99
CA LEU A 70 -8.49 -10.68 -4.33
C LEU A 70 -8.66 -11.12 -5.80
N SER A 71 -9.66 -10.59 -6.51
CA SER A 71 -9.88 -10.88 -7.93
C SER A 71 -8.74 -10.40 -8.82
N ARG A 72 -8.67 -10.91 -10.04
CA ARG A 72 -7.69 -10.47 -11.05
C ARG A 72 -7.78 -8.97 -11.32
N GLU A 73 -8.99 -8.41 -11.34
CA GLU A 73 -9.21 -6.98 -11.57
C GLU A 73 -8.72 -6.15 -10.39
N GLY A 74 -9.09 -6.52 -9.16
CA GLY A 74 -8.64 -5.85 -7.95
C GLY A 74 -7.11 -5.88 -7.81
N GLN A 75 -6.49 -7.03 -8.05
CA GLN A 75 -5.03 -7.16 -8.04
C GLN A 75 -4.34 -6.32 -9.12
N ALA A 76 -4.94 -6.16 -10.31
CA ALA A 76 -4.39 -5.29 -11.34
C ALA A 76 -4.40 -3.80 -10.93
N VAL A 77 -5.48 -3.34 -10.28
CA VAL A 77 -5.56 -1.97 -9.73
C VAL A 77 -4.52 -1.77 -8.62
N LEU A 78 -4.41 -2.73 -7.70
CA LEU A 78 -3.45 -2.69 -6.59
C LEU A 78 -2.00 -2.68 -7.10
N ALA A 79 -1.67 -3.50 -8.10
CA ALA A 79 -0.34 -3.55 -8.71
C ALA A 79 0.04 -2.21 -9.35
N ARG A 80 -0.89 -1.51 -10.01
CA ARG A 80 -0.65 -0.16 -10.57
C ARG A 80 -0.28 0.86 -9.49
N LEU A 81 -0.74 0.67 -8.26
CA LEU A 81 -0.43 1.52 -7.11
C LEU A 81 0.83 1.06 -6.35
N GLY A 82 1.48 -0.02 -6.78
CA GLY A 82 2.71 -0.53 -6.17
C GLY A 82 2.51 -1.59 -5.08
N PHE A 83 1.30 -2.14 -4.92
CA PHE A 83 1.09 -3.29 -4.05
C PHE A 83 1.59 -4.58 -4.72
N GLN A 84 2.19 -5.46 -3.92
CA GLN A 84 2.50 -6.83 -4.32
C GLN A 84 1.31 -7.77 -4.04
N PRO A 85 1.22 -8.92 -4.74
CA PRO A 85 0.21 -9.92 -4.44
C PRO A 85 0.26 -10.37 -2.98
N PRO A 86 -0.88 -10.79 -2.39
CA PRO A 86 -0.88 -11.33 -1.05
C PRO A 86 0.01 -12.58 -0.94
N PRO A 87 0.59 -12.87 0.24
CA PRO A 87 1.40 -14.07 0.45
C PRO A 87 0.61 -15.35 0.12
N LEU A 88 1.32 -16.37 -0.37
CA LEU A 88 0.73 -17.69 -0.62
C LEU A 88 0.07 -18.22 0.67
N GLY A 89 -1.24 -18.54 0.58
CA GLY A 89 -2.02 -19.05 1.71
C GLY A 89 -2.77 -18.00 2.53
N ALA A 90 -2.72 -16.71 2.15
CA ALA A 90 -3.63 -15.71 2.70
C ALA A 90 -5.09 -16.10 2.40
N ARG A 91 -5.91 -16.26 3.44
CA ARG A 91 -7.35 -16.47 3.37
C ARG A 91 -8.05 -15.34 4.11
#